data_AF-A0A7X8J1F3-F1
#
_entry.id   AF-A0A7X8J1F3-F1
#
_cell.length_a   1.000
_cell.length_b   1.000
_cell.length_c   1.000
_cell.angle_alpha   90.00
_cell.angle_beta   90.00
_cell.angle_gamma   90.00
#
_symmetry.space_group_name_H-M   'P 1'
#
loop_
_entity.id
_entity.type
_entity.pdbx_description
1 polymer ?
#
loop_
_entity_poly.entity_id
_entity_poly.type
_entity_poly.pdbx_seq_one_letter_code
_entity_poly.pdbx_strand_id
1 'polypeptide(L)'
;MFTEKDMVNDYLSSLKNSLTTYASAISECSNPQLRKTLQQMRDSDEERQQRLSQYAIEKGYYKPAHQAQQNEIQQVYSQLQSGGQQQGQQQQGMGMQNQNMPMQ
;
A
#
# COMPACT_ATOMS: atom_id res chain seq x y z
N MET A 1 -16.28 -34.00 1.85
CA MET A 1 -16.96 -33.26 2.94
C MET A 1 -16.18 -31.98 3.16
N PHE A 2 -16.83 -30.82 3.19
CA PHE A 2 -16.15 -29.55 3.42
C PHE A 2 -15.61 -29.51 4.85
N THR A 3 -14.32 -29.28 5.03
CA THR A 3 -13.76 -29.08 6.38
C THR A 3 -13.99 -27.64 6.83
N GLU A 4 -13.92 -27.40 8.14
CA GLU A 4 -13.93 -26.05 8.68
C GLU A 4 -12.81 -25.18 8.09
N LYS A 5 -11.63 -25.77 7.90
CA LYS A 5 -10.49 -25.12 7.24
C LYS A 5 -10.84 -24.69 5.81
N ASP A 6 -11.50 -25.54 5.04
CA ASP A 6 -11.91 -25.20 3.67
C ASP A 6 -12.91 -24.05 3.67
N MET A 7 -13.91 -24.07 4.57
CA MET A 7 -14.88 -22.97 4.70
C MET A 7 -14.22 -21.64 5.08
N VAL A 8 -13.27 -21.68 6.03
CA VAL A 8 -12.53 -20.49 6.46
C VAL A 8 -11.68 -19.93 5.32
N ASN A 9 -10.98 -20.78 4.58
CA ASN A 9 -10.15 -20.35 3.45
C ASN A 9 -10.97 -19.80 2.28
N ASP A 10 -12.11 -20.41 1.99
CA ASP A 10 -13.04 -19.93 0.96
C ASP A 10 -13.60 -18.56 1.34
N TYR A 11 -14.00 -18.38 2.60
CA TYR A 11 -14.54 -17.11 3.05
C TYR A 11 -13.46 -16.01 3.10
N LEU A 12 -12.24 -16.32 3.54
CA LEU A 12 -11.07 -15.41 3.44
C LEU A 12 -10.78 -15.00 1.99
N SER A 13 -10.91 -15.94 1.05
CA SER A 13 -10.72 -15.67 -0.39
C SER A 13 -11.83 -14.79 -0.96
N SER A 14 -13.08 -15.04 -0.55
CA SER A 14 -14.23 -14.22 -0.91
C SER A 14 -14.07 -12.78 -0.44
N LEU A 15 -13.68 -12.58 0.83
CA LEU A 15 -13.44 -11.24 1.38
C LEU A 15 -12.31 -10.51 0.65
N LYS A 16 -11.20 -11.19 0.33
CA LYS A 16 -10.12 -10.61 -0.49
C LYS A 16 -10.61 -10.13 -1.87
N ASN A 17 -11.46 -10.92 -2.52
CA ASN A 17 -12.05 -10.55 -3.81
C ASN A 17 -13.00 -9.36 -3.68
N SER A 18 -13.83 -9.32 -2.63
CA SER A 18 -14.70 -8.17 -2.32
C SER A 18 -13.89 -6.89 -2.12
N LEU A 19 -12.81 -6.95 -1.33
CA LEU A 19 -11.93 -5.80 -1.08
C LEU A 19 -11.30 -5.24 -2.36
N THR A 20 -10.85 -6.12 -3.26
CA THR A 20 -10.31 -5.72 -4.57
C THR A 20 -11.40 -5.06 -5.43
N THR A 21 -12.61 -5.64 -5.43
CA THR A 21 -13.76 -5.10 -6.16
C THR A 21 -14.15 -3.72 -5.65
N TYR A 22 -14.20 -3.52 -4.33
CA TYR A 22 -14.49 -2.23 -3.74
C TYR A 22 -13.44 -1.19 -4.10
N ALA A 23 -12.16 -1.53 -4.10
CA ALA A 23 -11.09 -0.61 -4.47
C ALA A 23 -11.29 -0.05 -5.89
N SER A 24 -11.54 -0.93 -6.87
CA SER A 24 -11.84 -0.51 -8.25
C SER A 24 -13.10 0.33 -8.31
N ALA A 25 -14.21 -0.15 -7.73
CA ALA A 25 -15.49 0.55 -7.76
C ALA A 25 -15.42 1.96 -7.11
N ILE A 26 -14.73 2.10 -5.97
CA ILE A 26 -14.53 3.39 -5.29
C ILE A 26 -13.75 4.35 -6.18
N SER A 27 -12.71 3.87 -6.86
CA SER A 27 -11.85 4.70 -7.72
C SER A 27 -12.59 5.26 -8.93
N GLU A 28 -13.52 4.48 -9.48
CA GLU A 28 -14.29 4.81 -10.69
C GLU A 28 -15.65 5.48 -10.37
N CYS A 29 -16.08 5.49 -9.11
CA CYS A 29 -17.39 6.01 -8.73
C CYS A 29 -17.45 7.54 -8.70
N SER A 30 -18.23 8.14 -9.60
CA SER A 30 -18.47 9.59 -9.64
C SER A 30 -19.51 10.09 -8.63
N ASN A 31 -20.41 9.22 -8.17
CA ASN A 31 -21.46 9.59 -7.20
C ASN A 31 -20.87 9.59 -5.76
N PRO A 32 -20.84 10.75 -5.06
CA PRO A 32 -20.21 10.84 -3.75
C PRO A 32 -20.89 9.99 -2.67
N GLN A 33 -22.22 9.89 -2.72
CA GLN A 33 -22.98 9.11 -1.74
C GLN A 33 -22.71 7.61 -1.91
N LEU A 34 -22.75 7.13 -3.16
CA LEU A 34 -22.43 5.73 -3.46
C LEU A 34 -20.99 5.41 -3.10
N ARG A 35 -20.04 6.31 -3.41
CA ARG A 35 -18.62 6.16 -3.03
C ARG A 35 -18.48 5.97 -1.53
N LYS A 36 -19.16 6.79 -0.72
CA LYS A 36 -19.14 6.66 0.74
C LYS A 36 -19.70 5.33 1.23
N THR A 37 -20.79 4.85 0.63
CA THR A 37 -21.36 3.54 0.96
C THR A 37 -20.40 2.40 0.61
N LEU A 38 -19.75 2.45 -0.56
CA LEU A 38 -18.73 1.46 -0.94
C LEU A 38 -17.54 1.44 0.03
N GLN A 39 -17.09 2.61 0.49
CA GLN A 39 -16.04 2.72 1.51
C GLN A 39 -16.46 2.06 2.82
N GLN A 40 -17.68 2.33 3.31
CA GLN A 40 -18.18 1.71 4.55
C GLN A 40 -18.29 0.19 4.45
N MET A 41 -18.69 -0.34 3.30
CA MET A 41 -18.74 -1.79 3.06
C MET A 41 -17.32 -2.39 3.04
N ARG A 42 -16.38 -1.75 2.34
CA ARG A 42 -14.97 -2.15 2.33
C ARG A 42 -14.39 -2.19 3.73
N ASP A 43 -14.60 -1.14 4.53
CA ASP A 43 -14.07 -1.04 5.88
C ASP A 43 -14.66 -2.16 6.77
N SER A 44 -15.95 -2.45 6.63
CA SER A 44 -16.61 -3.56 7.34
C SER A 44 -16.06 -4.94 6.96
N ASP A 45 -15.77 -5.16 5.68
CA ASP A 45 -15.19 -6.41 5.19
C ASP A 45 -13.72 -6.56 5.57
N GLU A 46 -12.97 -5.45 5.67
CA GLU A 46 -11.60 -5.44 6.18
C GLU A 46 -11.56 -5.88 7.65
N GLU A 47 -12.46 -5.35 8.49
CA GLU A 47 -12.59 -5.81 9.87
C GLU A 47 -12.94 -7.31 9.97
N ARG A 48 -13.82 -7.80 9.07
CA ARG A 48 -14.16 -9.23 9.01
C ARG A 48 -12.95 -10.07 8.60
N GLN A 49 -12.19 -9.63 7.60
CA GLN A 49 -10.96 -10.28 7.14
C GLN A 49 -9.95 -10.39 8.28
N GLN A 50 -9.75 -9.32 9.04
CA GLN A 50 -8.86 -9.32 10.21
C GLN A 50 -9.31 -10.32 11.27
N ARG A 51 -10.58 -10.30 11.71
CA ARG A 51 -11.10 -11.24 12.70
C ARG A 51 -11.01 -12.70 12.23
N LEU A 52 -11.36 -12.96 10.97
CA LEU A 52 -11.33 -14.31 10.41
C LEU A 52 -9.89 -14.84 10.23
N SER A 53 -8.96 -13.98 9.82
CA SER A 53 -7.55 -14.37 9.73
C SER A 53 -6.97 -14.71 11.10
N GLN A 54 -7.28 -13.94 12.14
CA GLN A 54 -6.89 -14.23 13.52
C GLN A 54 -7.46 -15.58 13.98
N TYR A 55 -8.75 -15.83 13.72
CA TYR A 55 -9.38 -17.12 13.96
C TYR A 55 -8.66 -18.28 13.25
N ALA A 56 -8.32 -18.11 11.97
CA ALA A 56 -7.61 -19.12 11.19
C ALA A 56 -6.21 -19.42 11.75
N ILE A 57 -5.53 -18.41 12.31
CA ILE A 57 -4.23 -18.56 12.97
C ILE A 57 -4.38 -19.38 14.26
N GLU A 58 -5.35 -19.03 15.11
CA GLU A 58 -5.61 -19.72 16.37
C GLU A 58 -5.98 -21.19 16.18
N LYS A 59 -6.71 -21.50 15.11
CA LYS A 59 -7.06 -22.88 14.73
C LYS A 59 -5.92 -23.64 14.02
N GLY A 60 -4.82 -22.98 13.69
CA GLY A 60 -3.72 -23.56 12.91
C GLY A 60 -4.06 -23.81 11.44
N TYR A 61 -5.13 -23.20 10.93
CA TYR A 61 -5.53 -23.28 9.52
C TYR A 61 -4.66 -22.42 8.62
N TYR A 62 -4.11 -21.35 9.17
CA TYR A 62 -3.22 -20.41 8.50
C TYR A 62 -1.96 -20.17 9.34
N LYS A 63 -0.78 -20.21 8.69
CA LYS A 63 0.47 -19.73 9.29
C LYS A 63 0.80 -18.38 8.67
N PRO A 64 0.79 -17.29 9.45
CA PRO A 64 1.17 -15.98 8.93
C PRO A 64 2.65 -16.01 8.53
N ALA A 65 3.02 -15.14 7.58
CA ALA A 65 4.43 -14.91 7.29
C ALA A 65 5.15 -14.44 8.57
N HIS A 66 6.43 -14.78 8.70
CA HIS A 66 7.24 -14.26 9.80
C HIS A 66 7.22 -12.73 9.76
N GLN A 67 7.18 -12.11 10.95
CA GLN A 67 7.34 -10.66 11.04
C GLN A 67 8.68 -10.27 10.38
N ALA A 68 8.65 -9.21 9.56
CA ALA A 68 9.87 -8.67 8.98
C ALA A 68 10.85 -8.26 10.09
N GLN A 69 12.15 -8.41 9.85
CA GLN A 69 13.13 -8.02 10.85
C GLN A 69 13.15 -6.48 10.97
N GLN A 70 13.38 -5.95 12.18
CA GLN A 70 13.32 -4.49 12.42
C GLN A 70 14.27 -3.69 11.53
N ASN A 71 15.45 -4.24 11.23
CA ASN A 71 16.42 -3.66 10.31
C ASN A 71 15.86 -3.53 8.89
N GLU A 72 15.12 -4.52 8.39
CA GLU A 72 14.49 -4.48 7.06
C GLU A 72 13.41 -3.38 6.99
N ILE A 73 12.61 -3.25 8.06
CA ILE A 73 11.59 -2.20 8.18
C ILE A 73 12.24 -0.81 8.14
N GLN A 74 13.30 -0.59 8.93
CA GLN A 74 14.01 0.69 8.96
C GLN A 74 14.63 1.05 7.61
N GLN A 75 15.24 0.07 6.92
CA GLN A 75 15.84 0.30 5.60
C GLN A 75 14.81 0.71 4.56
N VAL A 76 13.66 0.03 4.49
CA VAL A 76 12.57 0.39 3.55
C VAL A 76 12.02 1.77 3.86
N TYR A 77 11.83 2.12 5.14
CA TYR A 77 11.35 3.43 5.56
C TYR A 77 12.30 4.56 5.12
N SER A 78 13.61 4.41 5.34
CA SER A 78 14.61 5.40 4.91
C SER A 78 14.70 5.55 3.39
N GLN A 79 14.54 4.46 2.63
CA GLN A 79 14.50 4.50 1.16
C GLN A 79 13.26 5.26 0.65
N LEU A 80 12.09 5.03 1.26
CA LEU A 80 10.86 5.76 0.89
C LEU A 80 10.95 7.26 1.24
N GLN A 81 11.58 7.62 2.36
CA GLN A 81 11.74 9.01 2.77
C GLN A 81 12.72 9.77 1.87
N SER A 82 13.80 9.12 1.43
CA SER A 82 14.83 9.71 0.56
C SER A 82 14.38 9.88 -0.90
N GLY A 83 13.43 9.06 -1.38
CA GLY A 83 12.86 9.18 -2.73
C GLY A 83 12.04 10.46 -2.99
N GLY A 84 11.69 11.22 -1.95
CA GLY A 84 10.88 12.44 -2.06
C GLY A 84 11.64 13.75 -2.28
N GLN A 85 12.98 13.76 -2.29
CA GLN A 85 13.77 15.01 -2.25
C GLN A 85 14.70 15.30 -3.45
N GLN A 86 14.75 14.46 -4.48
CA GLN A 86 15.59 14.73 -5.65
C GLN A 86 14.79 15.24 -6.86
N GLN A 87 14.38 16.51 -6.85
CA GLN A 87 14.07 17.23 -8.10
C GLN A 87 14.27 18.75 -8.07
N GLY A 88 14.99 19.32 -7.08
CA GLY A 88 15.02 20.78 -6.86
C GLY A 88 16.35 21.55 -7.01
N GLN A 89 17.51 20.93 -7.26
CA GLN A 89 18.79 21.68 -7.27
C GLN A 89 19.78 21.18 -8.31
N GLN A 90 19.58 21.54 -9.58
CA GLN A 90 20.65 21.61 -10.59
C GLN A 90 20.39 22.79 -11.53
N GLN A 91 20.43 24.02 -11.01
CA GLN A 91 20.51 25.21 -11.86
C GLN A 91 21.07 26.41 -11.08
N GLN A 92 22.37 26.38 -10.73
CA GLN A 92 23.13 27.56 -10.32
C GLN A 92 24.61 27.20 -10.30
N GLY A 93 25.29 27.34 -11.45
CA GLY A 93 26.70 26.97 -11.56
C GLY A 93 27.32 27.17 -12.93
N MET A 94 26.90 28.19 -13.70
CA MET A 94 27.65 28.68 -14.86
C MET A 94 27.58 30.20 -14.89
N GLY A 95 28.41 30.82 -14.05
CA GLY A 95 28.64 32.26 -14.05
C GLY A 95 30.11 32.53 -13.78
N MET A 96 30.73 33.24 -14.71
CA MET A 96 32.06 33.86 -14.64
C MET A 96 33.29 32.96 -14.85
N GLN A 97 33.70 32.88 -16.11
CA GLN A 97 35.11 32.97 -16.51
C GLN A 97 35.17 33.46 -17.95
N ASN A 98 35.30 34.78 -18.15
CA ASN A 98 35.93 35.29 -19.36
C ASN A 98 36.72 36.55 -19.03
N GLN A 99 38.02 36.36 -18.86
CA GLN A 99 39.03 37.38 -18.66
C GLN A 99 39.79 37.52 -19.98
N ASN A 100 40.06 38.77 -20.38
CA ASN A 100 41.00 39.20 -21.42
C ASN A 100 40.67 38.98 -22.92
N MET A 101 40.39 40.10 -23.60
CA MET A 101 41.07 40.41 -24.87
C MET A 101 41.35 41.92 -24.98
N PRO A 102 42.58 42.34 -25.34
CA PRO A 102 42.97 43.75 -25.46
C PRO A 102 42.52 44.39 -26.78
N MET A 103 42.27 45.70 -26.72
CA MET A 103 41.91 46.58 -27.84
C MET A 103 42.99 46.61 -28.94
N GLN A 104 42.52 46.58 -30.19
CA GLN A 104 43.09 47.29 -31.33
C GLN A 104 41.94 47.75 -32.23
#